data_AF-A0A147ESK2-F1
#
_entry.id   AF-A0A147ESK2-F1
#
_cell.length_a   1.000
_cell.length_b   1.000
_cell.length_c   1.000
_cell.angle_alpha   90.00
_cell.angle_beta   90.00
_cell.angle_gamma   90.00
#
_symmetry.space_group_name_H-M   'P 1'
#
loop_
_entity.id
_entity.type
_entity.pdbx_description
1 polymer ?
#
loop_
_entity_poly.entity_id
_entity_poly.type
_entity_poly.pdbx_seq_one_letter_code
_entity_poly.pdbx_strand_id
1 'polypeptide(L)'
;MGFLDRWRQDKTDRDSSRDAESSVEREPGEGVFAGHVFDALRIDPVVIGEPIGGSVLVVEKRVPNGPILVMTSGASRLPTQSGEQVELAVEVIDGQQGAARVALSIVCDDIARNRRVPPVGVPWRNDQPFLNGTRISAILATPSRWGAPFDEVRSADGALRGHVRTLRLLTDAEAATASAIGWDALVEKAGTVDAFLDVTREDVVDNPGLPGNAPVFVTKLHAEHPPRWVTFTGGSLESVTGRESQDFMDDAANHEIWSVESFLARFPQVAGFVREAKPGQTALFTDASGAYTIEED
;
A
#
# COMPACT_ATOMS: atom_id res chain seq x y z
N MET A 1 -17.31 13.20 -61.76
CA MET A 1 -16.37 13.68 -60.73
C MET A 1 -15.27 12.66 -60.53
N GLY A 2 -14.03 13.07 -60.81
CA GLY A 2 -12.86 12.19 -60.72
C GLY A 2 -12.46 11.95 -59.26
N PHE A 3 -11.69 10.88 -59.04
CA PHE A 3 -11.14 10.51 -57.73
C PHE A 3 -10.38 11.68 -57.05
N LEU A 4 -9.75 12.53 -57.84
CA LEU A 4 -9.03 13.73 -57.37
C LEU A 4 -9.97 14.87 -56.91
N ASP A 5 -11.16 14.99 -57.48
CA ASP A 5 -12.16 15.97 -57.03
C ASP A 5 -12.78 15.55 -55.70
N ARG A 6 -13.03 14.23 -55.55
CA ARG A 6 -13.53 13.63 -54.30
C ARG A 6 -12.53 13.76 -53.15
N TRP A 7 -11.23 13.60 -53.41
CA TRP A 7 -10.18 13.77 -52.40
C TRP A 7 -9.98 15.22 -51.97
N ARG A 8 -10.14 16.20 -52.86
CA ARG A 8 -10.08 17.62 -52.51
C ARG A 8 -11.28 18.04 -51.67
N GLN A 9 -12.47 17.56 -52.02
CA GLN A 9 -13.70 17.89 -51.30
C GLN A 9 -13.69 17.33 -49.86
N ASP A 10 -13.20 16.09 -49.69
CA ASP A 10 -13.02 15.43 -48.38
C ASP A 10 -11.94 16.11 -47.51
N LYS A 11 -10.96 16.79 -48.11
CA LYS A 11 -9.99 17.63 -47.40
C LYS A 11 -10.59 18.96 -46.94
N THR A 12 -11.37 19.64 -47.77
CA THR A 12 -12.07 20.88 -47.38
C THR A 12 -13.12 20.63 -46.30
N ASP A 13 -13.84 19.50 -46.35
CA ASP A 13 -14.82 19.15 -45.31
C ASP A 13 -14.11 18.82 -43.99
N ARG A 14 -12.95 18.14 -44.01
CA ARG A 14 -12.12 17.87 -42.82
C ARG A 14 -11.42 19.08 -42.22
N ASP A 15 -11.03 20.06 -43.03
CA ASP A 15 -10.46 21.32 -42.52
C ASP A 15 -11.58 22.24 -41.99
N SER A 16 -12.77 22.23 -42.59
CA SER A 16 -13.92 23.00 -42.09
C SER A 16 -14.57 22.41 -40.82
N SER A 17 -14.35 21.12 -40.52
CA SER A 17 -14.79 20.49 -39.28
C SER A 17 -13.76 20.59 -38.13
N ARG A 18 -12.58 21.17 -38.38
CA ARG A 18 -11.52 21.36 -37.37
C ARG A 18 -11.58 22.70 -36.63
N ASP A 19 -12.41 23.63 -37.10
CA ASP A 19 -12.64 24.94 -36.46
C ASP A 19 -13.87 24.96 -35.55
N ALA A 20 -14.51 23.81 -35.32
CA ALA A 20 -15.34 23.63 -34.13
C ALA A 20 -14.43 23.27 -32.95
N GLU A 21 -13.59 24.22 -32.54
CA GLU A 21 -13.07 24.25 -31.18
C GLU A 21 -14.29 24.15 -30.25
N SER A 22 -14.52 22.96 -29.70
CA SER A 22 -15.28 22.88 -28.46
C SER A 22 -14.42 23.59 -27.44
N SER A 23 -14.63 24.90 -27.30
CA SER A 23 -14.25 25.65 -26.12
C SER A 23 -15.10 25.08 -24.97
N VAL A 24 -14.74 23.88 -24.52
CA VAL A 24 -14.98 23.51 -23.14
C VAL A 24 -14.14 24.53 -22.37
N GLU A 25 -14.81 25.51 -21.77
CA GLU A 25 -14.21 26.34 -20.74
C GLU A 25 -13.59 25.38 -19.72
N ARG A 26 -12.28 25.17 -19.83
CA ARG A 26 -11.56 24.40 -18.84
C ARG A 26 -11.65 25.20 -17.55
N GLU A 27 -12.20 24.60 -16.49
CA GLU A 27 -12.25 25.29 -15.21
C GLU A 27 -10.83 25.76 -14.83
N PRO A 28 -10.67 26.95 -14.22
CA PRO A 28 -9.36 27.48 -13.83
C PRO A 28 -8.62 26.53 -12.86
N GLY A 29 -7.87 25.58 -13.39
CA GLY A 29 -7.22 24.51 -12.61
C GLY A 29 -7.05 23.19 -13.35
N GLU A 30 -7.86 22.91 -14.39
CA GLU A 30 -7.90 21.58 -15.06
C GLU A 30 -6.60 21.14 -15.73
N GLY A 31 -5.65 22.07 -15.96
CA GLY A 31 -4.34 21.78 -16.53
C GLY A 31 -3.18 21.75 -15.52
N VAL A 32 -3.39 22.17 -14.26
CA VAL A 32 -2.27 22.36 -13.31
C VAL A 32 -1.66 21.02 -12.90
N PHE A 33 -2.50 20.03 -12.59
CA PHE A 33 -2.02 18.68 -12.26
C PHE A 33 -1.36 17.98 -13.45
N ALA A 34 -1.99 18.03 -14.63
CA ALA A 34 -1.41 17.43 -15.83
C ALA A 34 -0.07 18.09 -16.19
N GLY A 35 0.01 19.43 -16.14
CA GLY A 35 1.26 20.17 -16.34
C GLY A 35 2.33 19.77 -15.33
N HIS A 36 1.98 19.72 -14.03
CA HIS A 36 2.90 19.30 -12.98
C HIS A 36 3.44 17.89 -13.21
N VAL A 37 2.58 16.93 -13.53
CA VAL A 37 2.97 15.54 -13.82
C VAL A 37 3.88 15.49 -15.05
N PHE A 38 3.57 16.23 -16.11
CA PHE A 38 4.39 16.22 -17.33
C PHE A 38 5.74 16.91 -17.14
N ASP A 39 5.80 18.01 -16.39
CA ASP A 39 7.02 18.78 -16.17
C ASP A 39 7.89 18.23 -15.03
N ALA A 40 7.33 17.36 -14.16
CA ALA A 40 8.00 16.80 -13.00
C ALA A 40 9.36 16.20 -13.37
N LEU A 41 10.37 16.57 -12.57
CA LEU A 41 11.78 16.17 -12.72
C LEU A 41 12.43 16.58 -14.06
N ARG A 42 11.75 17.34 -14.92
CA ARG A 42 12.20 17.70 -16.28
C ARG A 42 12.55 16.48 -17.14
N ILE A 43 11.79 15.41 -16.95
CA ILE A 43 11.93 14.15 -17.71
C ILE A 43 10.67 13.99 -18.54
N ASP A 44 10.84 13.75 -19.84
CA ASP A 44 9.69 13.52 -20.73
C ASP A 44 8.92 12.26 -20.30
N PRO A 45 7.60 12.36 -20.09
CA PRO A 45 6.79 11.21 -19.72
C PRO A 45 6.49 10.32 -20.93
N VAL A 46 6.38 9.01 -20.68
CA VAL A 46 5.86 8.03 -21.64
C VAL A 46 4.55 7.48 -21.10
N VAL A 47 3.45 7.60 -21.84
CA VAL A 47 2.18 6.97 -21.45
C VAL A 47 2.31 5.45 -21.55
N ILE A 48 1.92 4.73 -20.50
CA ILE A 48 2.05 3.27 -20.43
C ILE A 48 0.72 2.57 -20.15
N GLY A 49 0.38 1.61 -21.03
CA GLY A 49 -0.84 0.81 -20.95
C GLY A 49 -2.14 1.62 -21.14
N GLU A 50 -3.27 0.97 -20.87
CA GLU A 50 -4.59 1.59 -20.95
C GLU A 50 -4.84 2.59 -19.79
N PRO A 51 -5.79 3.52 -19.89
CA PRO A 51 -6.18 4.33 -18.74
C PRO A 51 -6.75 3.47 -17.59
N ILE A 52 -6.39 3.77 -16.34
CA ILE A 52 -7.03 3.19 -15.14
C ILE A 52 -8.46 3.73 -15.07
N GLY A 53 -9.43 2.84 -14.85
CA GLY A 53 -10.85 3.19 -14.79
C GLY A 53 -11.39 3.85 -16.08
N GLY A 54 -10.67 3.75 -17.19
CA GLY A 54 -11.04 4.35 -18.49
C GLY A 54 -10.72 5.84 -18.65
N SER A 55 -10.20 6.54 -17.63
CA SER A 55 -9.99 7.99 -17.67
C SER A 55 -8.70 8.50 -17.04
N VAL A 56 -8.07 7.72 -16.15
CA VAL A 56 -6.82 8.11 -15.48
C VAL A 56 -5.63 7.60 -16.29
N LEU A 57 -4.88 8.50 -16.92
CA LEU A 57 -3.66 8.12 -17.65
C LEU A 57 -2.57 7.70 -16.67
N VAL A 58 -1.73 6.76 -17.09
CA VAL A 58 -0.53 6.35 -16.36
C VAL A 58 0.69 6.73 -17.19
N VAL A 59 1.61 7.47 -16.60
CA VAL A 59 2.84 7.90 -17.24
C VAL A 59 4.06 7.34 -16.53
N GLU A 60 5.07 6.97 -17.30
CA GLU A 60 6.38 6.53 -16.85
C GLU A 60 7.40 7.65 -17.07
N LYS A 61 8.30 7.85 -16.11
CA LYS A 61 9.50 8.68 -16.22
C LYS A 61 10.70 7.84 -15.80
N ARG A 62 11.71 7.79 -16.67
CA ARG A 62 12.96 7.07 -16.42
C ARG A 62 13.97 8.01 -15.80
N VAL A 63 14.18 7.93 -14.49
CA VAL A 63 15.14 8.78 -13.80
C VAL A 63 16.56 8.28 -14.09
N PRO A 64 17.49 9.13 -14.57
CA PRO A 64 18.86 8.71 -14.85
C PRO A 64 19.54 8.15 -13.60
N ASN A 65 20.02 6.89 -13.69
CA ASN A 65 20.63 6.15 -12.57
C ASN A 65 19.75 6.05 -11.33
N GLY A 66 18.43 6.13 -11.50
CA GLY A 66 17.46 6.12 -10.41
C GLY A 66 16.30 5.16 -10.67
N PRO A 67 15.22 5.27 -9.88
CA PRO A 67 14.04 4.44 -10.06
C PRO A 67 13.30 4.78 -11.36
N ILE A 68 12.45 3.85 -11.79
CA ILE A 68 11.34 4.17 -12.67
C ILE A 68 10.24 4.81 -11.83
N LEU A 69 9.86 6.02 -12.21
CA LEU A 69 8.76 6.75 -11.59
C LEU A 69 7.51 6.56 -12.45
N VAL A 70 6.46 6.00 -11.87
CA VAL A 70 5.16 5.82 -12.53
C VAL A 70 4.13 6.71 -11.83
N MET A 71 3.43 7.55 -12.58
CA MET A 71 2.51 8.54 -12.03
C MET A 71 1.15 8.47 -12.71
N THR A 72 0.10 8.82 -11.98
CA THR A 72 -1.20 9.12 -12.59
C THR A 72 -1.21 10.52 -13.18
N SER A 73 -1.99 10.70 -14.24
CA SER A 73 -2.42 11.99 -14.75
C SER A 73 -3.93 11.94 -14.94
N GLY A 74 -4.67 12.46 -13.97
CA GLY A 74 -6.12 12.51 -13.93
C GLY A 74 -6.74 11.93 -12.66
N ALA A 75 -5.95 11.34 -11.75
CA ALA A 75 -6.49 10.87 -10.46
C ALA A 75 -7.02 12.04 -9.63
N SER A 76 -6.47 13.23 -9.83
CA SER A 76 -6.90 14.51 -9.21
C SER A 76 -8.35 14.88 -9.54
N ARG A 77 -8.94 14.30 -10.60
CA ARG A 77 -10.34 14.52 -11.01
C ARG A 77 -11.32 13.56 -10.33
N LEU A 78 -10.83 12.54 -9.63
CA LEU A 78 -11.70 11.63 -8.89
C LEU A 78 -12.31 12.38 -7.70
N PRO A 79 -13.63 12.21 -7.43
CA PRO A 79 -14.30 12.95 -6.38
C PRO A 79 -13.85 12.48 -4.99
N THR A 80 -13.48 13.42 -4.13
CA THR A 80 -13.13 13.17 -2.72
C THR A 80 -14.09 13.94 -1.79
N GLN A 81 -14.39 13.37 -0.62
CA GLN A 81 -15.22 14.02 0.40
C GLN A 81 -14.53 15.24 1.02
N SER A 82 -13.20 15.21 1.14
CA SER A 82 -12.41 16.33 1.65
C SER A 82 -12.28 17.48 0.63
N GLY A 83 -12.57 17.23 -0.64
CA GLY A 83 -12.25 18.13 -1.74
C GLY A 83 -10.76 18.18 -2.09
N GLU A 84 -9.91 17.42 -1.39
CA GLU A 84 -8.49 17.34 -1.70
C GLU A 84 -8.28 16.63 -3.05
N GLN A 85 -7.47 17.24 -3.90
CA GLN A 85 -7.09 16.70 -5.21
C GLN A 85 -5.67 16.13 -5.15
N VAL A 86 -5.50 14.89 -5.59
CA VAL A 86 -4.22 14.19 -5.54
C VAL A 86 -3.90 13.51 -6.86
N GLU A 87 -2.63 13.58 -7.27
CA GLU A 87 -2.05 12.58 -8.16
C GLU A 87 -1.26 11.58 -7.34
N LEU A 88 -1.07 10.40 -7.90
CA LEU A 88 -0.39 9.29 -7.24
C LEU A 88 0.90 8.99 -8.00
N ALA A 89 1.94 8.62 -7.26
CA ALA A 89 3.23 8.23 -7.81
C ALA A 89 3.70 6.92 -7.16
N VAL A 90 4.44 6.10 -7.91
CA VAL A 90 5.12 4.91 -7.40
C VAL A 90 6.53 4.88 -7.97
N GLU A 91 7.49 4.52 -7.15
CA GLU A 91 8.89 4.32 -7.55
C GLU A 91 9.20 2.83 -7.51
N VAL A 92 9.70 2.27 -8.61
CA VAL A 92 10.09 0.85 -8.74
C VAL A 92 11.40 0.73 -9.51
N ILE A 93 12.01 -0.46 -9.52
CA ILE A 93 13.12 -0.75 -10.45
C ILE A 93 12.62 -1.02 -11.87
N ASP A 94 13.50 -0.93 -12.87
CA ASP A 94 13.15 -1.19 -14.27
C ASP A 94 12.69 -2.65 -14.46
N GLY A 95 11.66 -2.84 -15.28
CA GLY A 95 10.96 -4.10 -15.47
C GLY A 95 9.78 -4.34 -14.51
N GLN A 96 9.60 -3.52 -13.47
CA GLN A 96 8.53 -3.69 -12.47
C GLN A 96 7.38 -2.66 -12.59
N GLN A 97 7.27 -1.97 -13.72
CA GLN A 97 6.22 -0.97 -13.97
C GLN A 97 4.80 -1.55 -13.84
N GLY A 98 4.62 -2.84 -14.13
CA GLY A 98 3.35 -3.53 -13.91
C GLY A 98 2.91 -3.52 -12.44
N ALA A 99 3.85 -3.68 -11.51
CA ALA A 99 3.57 -3.62 -10.07
C ALA A 99 3.13 -2.23 -9.63
N ALA A 100 3.84 -1.19 -10.11
CA ALA A 100 3.46 0.19 -9.88
C ALA A 100 2.05 0.48 -10.40
N ARG A 101 1.72 0.00 -11.60
CA ARG A 101 0.39 0.19 -12.20
C ARG A 101 -0.72 -0.48 -11.39
N VAL A 102 -0.49 -1.68 -10.86
CA VAL A 102 -1.47 -2.36 -9.98
C VAL A 102 -1.71 -1.54 -8.71
N ALA A 103 -0.65 -1.04 -8.07
CA ALA A 103 -0.77 -0.19 -6.88
C ALA A 103 -1.58 1.09 -7.15
N LEU A 104 -1.29 1.76 -8.27
CA LEU A 104 -2.04 2.94 -8.71
C LEU A 104 -3.52 2.60 -8.94
N SER A 105 -3.80 1.47 -9.60
CA SER A 105 -5.19 1.04 -9.85
C SER A 105 -5.95 0.78 -8.56
N ILE A 106 -5.33 0.08 -7.61
CA ILE A 106 -5.91 -0.23 -6.30
C ILE A 106 -6.29 1.05 -5.56
N VAL A 107 -5.40 2.04 -5.52
CA VAL A 107 -5.66 3.30 -4.82
C VAL A 107 -6.64 4.19 -5.59
N CYS A 108 -6.58 4.24 -6.92
CA CYS A 108 -7.58 4.94 -7.73
C CYS A 108 -8.99 4.36 -7.54
N ASP A 109 -9.12 3.04 -7.51
CA ASP A 109 -10.40 2.36 -7.26
C ASP A 109 -10.92 2.67 -5.85
N ASP A 110 -10.04 2.74 -4.85
CA ASP A 110 -10.40 3.16 -3.50
C ASP A 110 -10.87 4.61 -3.44
N ILE A 111 -10.16 5.55 -4.09
CA ILE A 111 -10.59 6.96 -4.19
C ILE A 111 -11.96 7.03 -4.86
N ALA A 112 -12.15 6.35 -6.00
CA ALA A 112 -13.40 6.39 -6.75
C ALA A 112 -14.58 5.79 -5.96
N ARG A 113 -14.36 4.69 -5.24
CA ARG A 113 -15.40 3.97 -4.49
C ARG A 113 -15.71 4.63 -3.15
N ASN A 114 -14.67 4.95 -2.38
CA ASN A 114 -14.77 5.39 -1.00
C ASN A 114 -14.67 6.92 -0.85
N ARG A 115 -14.38 7.64 -1.94
CA ARG A 115 -14.28 9.11 -1.99
C ARG A 115 -13.33 9.68 -0.95
N ARG A 116 -12.21 9.00 -0.71
CA ARG A 116 -11.18 9.39 0.26
C ARG A 116 -9.83 9.46 -0.42
N VAL A 117 -8.96 10.34 0.07
CA VAL A 117 -7.54 10.34 -0.30
C VAL A 117 -6.77 9.33 0.57
N PRO A 118 -5.70 8.71 0.04
CA PRO A 118 -4.85 7.84 0.85
C PRO A 118 -4.17 8.67 1.95
N PRO A 119 -4.34 8.32 3.24
CA PRO A 119 -3.71 9.04 4.34
C PRO A 119 -2.18 8.84 4.30
N VAL A 120 -1.43 9.92 4.56
CA VAL A 120 0.02 9.86 4.66
C VAL A 120 0.42 9.21 5.98
N GLY A 121 1.39 8.30 5.95
CA GLY A 121 1.96 7.69 7.15
C GLY A 121 1.18 6.51 7.74
N VAL A 122 0.01 6.16 7.18
CA VAL A 122 -0.80 5.02 7.63
C VAL A 122 -0.83 3.93 6.55
N PRO A 123 -0.21 2.76 6.79
CA PRO A 123 -0.22 1.68 5.82
C PRO A 123 -1.61 1.08 5.64
N TRP A 124 -2.02 0.90 4.39
CA TRP A 124 -3.14 0.04 4.02
C TRP A 124 -2.62 -1.38 3.81
N ARG A 125 -2.99 -2.29 4.70
CA ARG A 125 -2.59 -3.70 4.70
C ARG A 125 -3.71 -4.58 4.14
N ASN A 126 -3.34 -5.62 3.41
CA ASN A 126 -4.18 -6.74 3.01
C ASN A 126 -3.61 -8.04 3.57
N ASP A 127 -4.49 -9.02 3.77
CA ASP A 127 -4.10 -10.35 4.25
C ASP A 127 -3.31 -11.14 3.20
N GLN A 128 -3.47 -10.78 1.92
CA GLN A 128 -2.80 -11.42 0.79
C GLN A 128 -2.00 -10.41 -0.03
N PRO A 129 -0.89 -10.82 -0.64
CA PRO A 129 -0.12 -9.97 -1.54
C PRO A 129 -0.97 -9.43 -2.70
N PHE A 130 -0.77 -8.16 -3.08
CA PHE A 130 -1.44 -7.56 -4.23
C PHE A 130 -0.91 -8.09 -5.57
N LEU A 131 0.31 -8.62 -5.57
CA LEU A 131 1.01 -9.10 -6.75
C LEU A 131 1.38 -10.57 -6.52
N ASN A 132 0.89 -11.42 -7.42
CA ASN A 132 1.18 -12.85 -7.40
C ASN A 132 2.70 -13.09 -7.42
N GLY A 133 3.17 -13.96 -6.53
CA GLY A 133 4.59 -14.31 -6.43
C GLY A 133 5.45 -13.27 -5.71
N THR A 134 4.83 -12.28 -5.04
CA THR A 134 5.55 -11.32 -4.18
C THR A 134 5.06 -11.39 -2.75
N ARG A 135 5.77 -10.72 -1.84
CA ARG A 135 5.36 -10.51 -0.44
C ARG A 135 4.68 -9.16 -0.20
N ILE A 136 4.45 -8.38 -1.26
CA ILE A 136 3.91 -7.03 -1.16
C ILE A 136 2.42 -7.10 -0.88
N SER A 137 2.04 -6.88 0.38
CA SER A 137 0.67 -6.93 0.87
C SER A 137 0.20 -5.60 1.48
N ALA A 138 1.04 -4.57 1.48
CA ALA A 138 0.66 -3.25 1.97
C ALA A 138 1.08 -2.09 1.06
N ILE A 139 0.28 -1.02 1.07
CA ILE A 139 0.54 0.26 0.39
C ILE A 139 0.55 1.37 1.42
N LEU A 140 1.59 2.21 1.42
CA LEU A 140 1.71 3.37 2.30
C LEU A 140 1.92 4.63 1.47
N ALA A 141 1.11 5.67 1.68
CA ALA A 141 1.38 6.98 1.10
C ALA A 141 2.43 7.75 1.93
N THR A 142 3.40 8.35 1.26
CA THR A 142 4.55 9.06 1.84
C THR A 142 4.85 10.34 1.05
N PRO A 143 5.56 11.33 1.65
CA PRO A 143 6.29 12.33 0.88
C PRO A 143 7.29 11.66 -0.07
N SER A 144 7.56 12.26 -1.21
CA SER A 144 8.56 11.72 -2.14
C SER A 144 9.99 12.00 -1.64
N ARG A 145 10.93 11.23 -2.18
CA ARG A 145 12.37 11.54 -2.05
C ARG A 145 12.76 12.86 -2.75
N TRP A 146 11.90 13.37 -3.62
CA TRP A 146 12.12 14.58 -4.44
C TRP A 146 11.69 15.86 -3.72
N GLY A 147 10.98 15.72 -2.60
CA GLY A 147 10.58 16.81 -1.71
C GLY A 147 9.42 17.65 -2.24
N ALA A 148 9.16 18.75 -1.54
CA ALA A 148 8.00 19.63 -1.78
C ALA A 148 7.81 20.08 -3.24
N PRO A 149 8.87 20.43 -4.03
CA PRO A 149 8.67 20.83 -5.43
C PRO A 149 8.05 19.74 -6.31
N PHE A 150 8.18 18.48 -5.93
CA PHE A 150 7.51 17.35 -6.57
C PHE A 150 6.16 17.03 -5.91
N ASP A 151 6.10 17.07 -4.58
CA ASP A 151 4.92 16.66 -3.80
C ASP A 151 3.77 17.68 -3.83
N GLU A 152 4.06 18.95 -4.10
CA GLU A 152 3.08 20.04 -4.07
C GLU A 152 2.74 20.49 -5.48
N VAL A 153 1.46 20.41 -5.83
CA VAL A 153 0.94 20.92 -7.09
C VAL A 153 0.49 22.35 -6.86
N ARG A 154 1.17 23.31 -7.49
CA ARG A 154 0.91 24.74 -7.33
C ARG A 154 0.47 25.38 -8.64
N SER A 155 -0.45 26.33 -8.58
CA SER A 155 -0.79 27.17 -9.74
C SER A 155 0.33 28.16 -10.08
N ALA A 156 0.23 28.83 -11.22
CA ALA A 156 1.23 29.79 -11.70
C ALA A 156 1.47 30.98 -10.74
N ASP A 157 0.48 31.33 -9.91
CA ASP A 157 0.58 32.34 -8.86
C ASP A 157 1.18 31.81 -7.54
N GLY A 158 1.53 30.51 -7.49
CA GLY A 158 2.13 29.85 -6.34
C GLY A 158 1.12 29.24 -5.35
N ALA A 159 -0.19 29.40 -5.56
CA ALA A 159 -1.18 28.83 -4.65
C ALA A 159 -1.18 27.29 -4.71
N LEU A 160 -1.25 26.64 -3.54
CA LEU A 160 -1.32 25.18 -3.45
C LEU A 160 -2.68 24.71 -3.95
N ARG A 161 -2.67 23.81 -4.95
CA ARG A 161 -3.87 23.21 -5.55
C ARG A 161 -4.10 21.77 -5.10
N GLY A 162 -3.04 21.09 -4.69
CA GLY A 162 -3.10 19.77 -4.09
C GLY A 162 -1.75 19.09 -4.11
N HIS A 163 -1.72 17.77 -4.19
CA HIS A 163 -0.50 17.02 -3.92
C HIS A 163 -0.25 15.87 -4.89
N VAL A 164 1.02 15.49 -5.01
CA VAL A 164 1.42 14.16 -5.46
C VAL A 164 1.68 13.31 -4.21
N ARG A 165 1.02 12.15 -4.09
CA ARG A 165 1.24 11.19 -3.01
C ARG A 165 2.08 10.02 -3.54
N THR A 166 3.26 9.83 -2.96
CA THR A 166 4.13 8.70 -3.35
C THR A 166 3.76 7.46 -2.56
N LEU A 167 3.26 6.45 -3.26
CA LEU A 167 2.91 5.16 -2.72
C LEU A 167 4.15 4.27 -2.60
N ARG A 168 4.31 3.67 -1.42
CA ARG A 168 5.33 2.68 -1.09
C ARG A 168 4.69 1.32 -1.00
N LEU A 169 5.24 0.38 -1.76
CA LEU A 169 4.84 -1.01 -1.77
C LEU A 169 5.62 -1.73 -0.67
N LEU A 170 4.94 -2.23 0.35
CA LEU A 170 5.53 -2.81 1.54
C LEU A 170 5.11 -4.28 1.70
N THR A 171 5.99 -5.07 2.30
CA THR A 171 5.62 -6.35 2.88
C THR A 171 4.84 -6.15 4.18
N ASP A 172 4.22 -7.21 4.70
CA ASP A 172 3.46 -7.12 5.94
C ASP A 172 4.34 -6.71 7.14
N ALA A 173 5.55 -7.27 7.23
CA ALA A 173 6.51 -6.96 8.30
C ALA A 173 6.96 -5.49 8.26
N GLU A 174 7.23 -4.98 7.06
CA GLU A 174 7.58 -3.58 6.85
C GLU A 174 6.41 -2.65 7.20
N ALA A 175 5.18 -3.00 6.81
CA ALA A 175 3.99 -2.23 7.13
C ALA A 175 3.68 -2.22 8.64
N ALA A 176 3.86 -3.36 9.32
CA ALA A 176 3.77 -3.43 10.77
C ALA A 176 4.83 -2.54 11.43
N THR A 177 6.06 -2.57 10.94
CA THR A 177 7.14 -1.70 11.39
C THR A 177 6.81 -0.22 11.17
N ALA A 178 6.41 0.15 9.95
CA ALA A 178 6.00 1.52 9.62
C ALA A 178 4.86 2.02 10.53
N SER A 179 3.90 1.16 10.86
CA SER A 179 2.80 1.51 11.76
C SER A 179 3.29 1.78 13.19
N ALA A 180 4.34 1.06 13.63
CA ALA A 180 4.87 1.16 14.98
C ALA A 180 5.82 2.36 15.16
N ILE A 181 6.71 2.61 14.20
CA ILE A 181 7.80 3.60 14.34
C ILE A 181 7.75 4.74 13.31
N GLY A 182 6.82 4.70 12.36
CA GLY A 182 6.72 5.67 11.27
C GLY A 182 7.63 5.34 10.07
N TRP A 183 7.35 5.99 8.95
CA TRP A 183 8.07 5.79 7.69
C TRP A 183 9.55 6.17 7.77
N ASP A 184 9.87 7.33 8.34
CA ASP A 184 11.25 7.82 8.35
C ASP A 184 12.18 6.90 9.17
N ALA A 185 11.70 6.40 10.31
CA ALA A 185 12.44 5.45 11.13
C ALA A 185 12.52 4.06 10.47
N LEU A 186 11.51 3.65 9.69
CA LEU A 186 11.60 2.45 8.85
C LEU A 186 12.69 2.61 7.78
N VAL A 187 12.75 3.76 7.10
CA VAL A 187 13.79 4.05 6.09
C VAL A 187 15.19 4.05 6.72
N GLU A 188 15.33 4.63 7.91
CA GLU A 188 16.60 4.59 8.66
C GLU A 188 17.04 3.15 8.97
N LYS A 189 16.11 2.30 9.44
CA LYS A 189 16.38 0.87 9.69
C LYS A 189 16.75 0.11 8.41
N ALA A 190 16.10 0.42 7.30
CA ALA A 190 16.39 -0.14 5.99
C ALA A 190 17.71 0.39 5.37
N GLY A 191 18.30 1.44 5.95
CA GLY A 191 19.50 2.12 5.47
C GLY A 191 19.27 3.06 4.29
N THR A 192 18.26 2.81 3.45
CA THR A 192 17.90 3.70 2.32
C THR A 192 16.48 3.44 1.85
N VAL A 193 15.85 4.47 1.27
CA VAL A 193 14.56 4.35 0.57
C VAL A 193 14.65 3.41 -0.65
N ASP A 194 15.85 3.21 -1.20
CA ASP A 194 16.05 2.32 -2.34
C ASP A 194 15.80 0.85 -2.02
N ALA A 195 15.90 0.47 -0.75
CA ALA A 195 15.61 -0.89 -0.31
C ALA A 195 14.15 -1.30 -0.57
N PHE A 196 13.25 -0.33 -0.79
CA PHE A 196 11.82 -0.56 -1.03
C PHE A 196 11.43 -0.55 -2.52
N LEU A 197 12.38 -0.35 -3.45
CA LEU A 197 12.07 -0.22 -4.88
C LEU A 197 11.80 -1.55 -5.58
N ASP A 198 12.46 -2.61 -5.15
CA ASP A 198 12.26 -3.95 -5.72
C ASP A 198 11.05 -4.61 -5.06
N VAL A 199 10.00 -4.90 -5.84
CA VAL A 199 8.77 -5.54 -5.34
C VAL A 199 8.92 -7.05 -5.14
N THR A 200 10.03 -7.64 -5.62
CA THR A 200 10.34 -9.07 -5.46
C THR A 200 11.24 -9.36 -4.26
N ARG A 201 11.62 -8.31 -3.52
CA ARG A 201 12.43 -8.45 -2.31
C ARG A 201 11.71 -9.27 -1.23
N GLU A 202 12.53 -9.81 -0.33
CA GLU A 202 12.09 -10.25 0.99
C GLU A 202 11.94 -9.06 1.94
N ASP A 203 11.62 -9.32 3.21
CA ASP A 203 11.47 -8.26 4.20
C ASP A 203 12.80 -7.52 4.42
N VAL A 204 12.78 -6.19 4.29
CA VAL A 204 13.98 -5.34 4.51
C VAL A 204 14.27 -5.14 6.00
N VAL A 205 13.26 -5.31 6.84
CA VAL A 205 13.35 -5.20 8.30
C VAL A 205 12.65 -6.39 8.95
N ASP A 206 13.14 -6.78 10.12
CA ASP A 206 12.46 -7.75 10.96
C ASP A 206 11.09 -7.21 11.40
N ASN A 207 10.08 -8.07 11.41
CA ASN A 207 8.79 -7.74 12.01
C ASN A 207 9.03 -7.44 13.50
N PRO A 208 8.56 -6.29 14.04
CA PRO A 208 8.69 -5.99 15.47
C PRO A 208 7.97 -7.01 16.37
N GLY A 209 7.16 -7.90 15.78
CA GLY A 209 6.28 -8.80 16.52
C GLY A 209 5.16 -8.01 17.19
N LEU A 210 4.43 -8.67 18.10
CA LEU A 210 3.43 -8.00 18.90
C LEU A 210 4.07 -7.11 19.97
N PRO A 211 3.55 -5.89 20.21
CA PRO A 211 4.01 -5.08 21.33
C PRO A 211 3.72 -5.82 22.64
N GLY A 212 4.59 -5.64 23.65
CA GLY A 212 4.48 -6.37 24.92
C GLY A 212 3.14 -6.18 25.65
N ASN A 213 2.45 -5.06 25.42
CA ASN A 213 1.13 -4.80 25.97
C ASN A 213 -0.04 -5.27 25.08
N ALA A 214 0.21 -5.90 23.93
CA ALA A 214 -0.84 -6.47 23.10
C ALA A 214 -1.62 -7.55 23.87
N PRO A 215 -2.94 -7.69 23.60
CA PRO A 215 -3.76 -8.66 24.29
C PRO A 215 -3.44 -10.09 23.85
N VAL A 216 -3.45 -11.00 24.82
CA VAL A 216 -3.45 -12.45 24.65
C VAL A 216 -4.72 -12.98 25.28
N PHE A 217 -5.60 -13.53 24.47
CA PHE A 217 -6.80 -14.23 24.94
C PHE A 217 -6.38 -15.65 25.33
N VAL A 218 -6.57 -15.99 26.60
CA VAL A 218 -6.20 -17.28 27.17
C VAL A 218 -7.38 -17.91 27.88
N THR A 219 -7.36 -19.23 27.98
CA THR A 219 -8.26 -19.96 28.87
C THR A 219 -7.68 -19.98 30.29
N LYS A 220 -8.55 -20.05 31.31
CA LYS A 220 -8.13 -20.15 32.71
C LYS A 220 -7.28 -21.40 33.01
N LEU A 221 -7.32 -22.42 32.14
CA LEU A 221 -6.49 -23.61 32.26
C LEU A 221 -4.99 -23.32 32.15
N HIS A 222 -4.60 -22.16 31.60
CA HIS A 222 -3.20 -21.70 31.60
C HIS A 222 -2.64 -21.43 33.00
N ALA A 223 -3.48 -21.39 34.03
CA ALA A 223 -3.01 -21.40 35.41
C ALA A 223 -2.19 -22.67 35.73
N GLU A 224 -2.55 -23.82 35.15
CA GLU A 224 -2.01 -25.13 35.49
C GLU A 224 -1.34 -25.85 34.31
N HIS A 225 -1.60 -25.40 33.08
CA HIS A 225 -1.15 -26.09 31.87
C HIS A 225 -0.42 -25.14 30.91
N PRO A 226 0.67 -25.62 30.27
CA PRO A 226 1.36 -24.82 29.26
C PRO A 226 0.51 -24.68 27.99
N PRO A 227 0.80 -23.68 27.15
CA PRO A 227 0.19 -23.55 25.83
C PRO A 227 0.45 -24.77 24.96
N ARG A 228 -0.62 -25.17 24.25
CA ARG A 228 -0.59 -26.23 23.25
C ARG A 228 -0.76 -25.67 21.86
N TRP A 229 -1.74 -24.79 21.68
CA TRP A 229 -1.97 -24.05 20.46
C TRP A 229 -1.91 -22.56 20.76
N VAL A 230 -1.16 -21.83 19.93
CA VAL A 230 -1.06 -20.37 19.99
C VAL A 230 -1.28 -19.84 18.59
N THR A 231 -2.31 -19.01 18.42
CA THR A 231 -2.69 -18.41 17.14
C THR A 231 -2.39 -16.92 17.17
N PHE A 232 -1.75 -16.41 16.12
CA PHE A 232 -1.57 -14.97 15.95
C PHE A 232 -2.66 -14.42 15.03
N THR A 233 -3.50 -13.50 15.53
CA THR A 233 -4.63 -12.94 14.79
C THR A 233 -4.27 -11.70 13.96
N GLY A 234 -3.02 -11.24 14.05
CA GLY A 234 -2.53 -10.01 13.42
C GLY A 234 -2.51 -8.78 14.35
N GLY A 235 -3.22 -8.81 15.47
CA GLY A 235 -3.20 -7.76 16.49
C GLY A 235 -3.27 -8.27 17.94
N SER A 236 -3.55 -9.56 18.12
CA SER A 236 -3.60 -10.24 19.41
C SER A 236 -3.08 -11.68 19.26
N LEU A 237 -2.87 -12.35 20.38
CA LEU A 237 -2.71 -13.80 20.41
C LEU A 237 -3.98 -14.44 20.98
N GLU A 238 -4.26 -15.65 20.52
CA GLU A 238 -5.18 -16.57 21.16
C GLU A 238 -4.40 -17.81 21.57
N SER A 239 -4.62 -18.33 22.77
CA SER A 239 -3.89 -19.47 23.28
C SER A 239 -4.81 -20.42 24.05
N VAL A 240 -4.68 -21.70 23.75
CA VAL A 240 -5.39 -22.80 24.43
C VAL A 240 -4.43 -23.91 24.85
N THR A 241 -4.82 -24.67 25.86
CA THR A 241 -4.01 -25.76 26.46
C THR A 241 -4.28 -27.11 25.81
N GLY A 242 -5.35 -27.21 25.02
CA GLY A 242 -5.79 -28.45 24.39
C GLY A 242 -6.54 -29.42 25.31
N ARG A 243 -6.87 -28.96 26.50
CA ARG A 243 -7.61 -29.72 27.53
C ARG A 243 -9.01 -29.16 27.75
N GLU A 244 -9.33 -28.07 27.08
CA GLU A 244 -10.64 -27.46 27.07
C GLU A 244 -11.65 -28.37 26.38
N SER A 245 -12.81 -28.57 26.99
CA SER A 245 -13.98 -29.13 26.31
C SER A 245 -14.73 -28.03 25.56
N GLN A 246 -15.64 -28.41 24.66
CA GLN A 246 -16.50 -27.45 23.95
C GLN A 246 -17.33 -26.61 24.94
N ASP A 247 -18.00 -27.26 25.90
CA ASP A 247 -18.78 -26.56 26.93
C ASP A 247 -17.92 -25.58 27.76
N PHE A 248 -16.64 -25.88 27.95
CA PHE A 248 -15.71 -25.00 28.64
C PHE A 248 -15.35 -23.77 27.80
N MET A 249 -15.09 -23.98 26.50
CA MET A 249 -14.78 -22.91 25.54
C MET A 249 -15.97 -21.96 25.31
N ASP A 250 -17.20 -22.49 25.35
CA ASP A 250 -18.42 -21.70 25.11
C ASP A 250 -18.78 -20.76 26.28
N ASP A 251 -18.23 -21.00 27.47
CA ASP A 251 -18.44 -20.14 28.64
C ASP A 251 -17.40 -19.02 28.72
N ALA A 252 -17.84 -17.78 28.45
CA ALA A 252 -17.02 -16.58 28.53
C ALA A 252 -16.33 -16.37 29.89
N ALA A 253 -16.88 -16.92 30.98
CA ALA A 253 -16.26 -16.82 32.31
C ALA A 253 -14.97 -17.64 32.43
N ASN A 254 -14.68 -18.54 31.49
CA ASN A 254 -13.47 -19.37 31.47
C ASN A 254 -12.30 -18.73 30.71
N HIS A 255 -12.49 -17.52 30.17
CA HIS A 255 -11.47 -16.81 29.41
C HIS A 255 -10.88 -15.65 30.23
N GLU A 256 -9.62 -15.34 29.95
CA GLU A 256 -8.89 -14.21 30.52
C GLU A 256 -8.11 -13.49 29.43
N ILE A 257 -7.78 -12.23 29.70
CA ILE A 257 -6.94 -11.41 28.82
C ILE A 257 -5.65 -11.09 29.57
N TRP A 258 -4.54 -11.53 29.02
CA TRP A 258 -3.20 -11.22 29.50
C TRP A 258 -2.51 -10.27 28.51
N SER A 259 -1.36 -9.71 28.89
CA SER A 259 -0.50 -9.02 27.93
C SER A 259 0.49 -10.01 27.32
N VAL A 260 1.00 -9.72 26.12
CA VAL A 260 2.07 -10.51 25.51
C VAL A 260 3.29 -10.62 26.43
N GLU A 261 3.64 -9.54 27.13
CA GLU A 261 4.73 -9.52 28.09
C GLU A 261 4.49 -10.47 29.26
N SER A 262 3.30 -10.45 29.89
CA SER A 262 2.99 -11.35 31.00
C SER A 262 2.88 -12.80 30.54
N PHE A 263 2.35 -13.03 29.35
CA PHE A 263 2.25 -14.35 28.74
C PHE A 263 3.63 -14.93 28.43
N LEU A 264 4.53 -14.17 27.82
CA LEU A 264 5.91 -14.60 27.52
C LEU A 264 6.77 -14.74 28.77
N ALA A 265 6.53 -13.93 29.81
CA ALA A 265 7.19 -14.12 31.10
C ALA A 265 6.81 -15.46 31.75
N ARG A 266 5.57 -15.93 31.54
CA ARG A 266 5.09 -17.22 32.06
C ARG A 266 5.47 -18.40 31.15
N PHE A 267 5.46 -18.20 29.83
CA PHE A 267 5.69 -19.22 28.82
C PHE A 267 6.77 -18.78 27.81
N PRO A 268 8.03 -18.67 28.25
CA PRO A 268 9.12 -18.16 27.42
C PRO A 268 9.39 -18.99 26.16
N GLN A 269 9.02 -20.28 26.17
CA GLN A 269 9.16 -21.18 25.02
C GLN A 269 8.34 -20.74 23.79
N VAL A 270 7.33 -19.88 23.97
CA VAL A 270 6.47 -19.39 22.89
C VAL A 270 7.07 -18.18 22.16
N ALA A 271 8.13 -17.56 22.71
CA ALA A 271 8.71 -16.31 22.20
C ALA A 271 9.21 -16.39 20.76
N GLY A 272 9.67 -17.56 20.30
CA GLY A 272 10.09 -17.77 18.92
C GLY A 272 8.93 -17.55 17.95
N PHE A 273 7.81 -18.24 18.19
CA PHE A 273 6.61 -18.09 17.37
C PHE A 273 6.08 -16.65 17.39
N VAL A 274 5.94 -16.00 18.55
CA VAL A 274 5.37 -14.64 18.64
C VAL A 274 6.17 -13.59 17.87
N ARG A 275 7.48 -13.82 17.67
CA ARG A 275 8.34 -12.94 16.88
C ARG A 275 8.16 -13.14 15.37
N GLU A 276 7.91 -14.37 14.96
CA GLU A 276 7.97 -14.80 13.56
C GLU A 276 6.58 -15.02 12.93
N ALA A 277 5.55 -15.15 13.76
CA ALA A 277 4.20 -15.47 13.34
C ALA A 277 3.64 -14.44 12.38
N LYS A 278 2.94 -14.93 11.36
CA LYS A 278 2.08 -14.14 10.46
C LYS A 278 0.62 -14.21 10.93
N PRO A 279 -0.18 -13.17 10.65
CA PRO A 279 -1.62 -13.22 10.94
C PRO A 279 -2.27 -14.49 10.37
N GLY A 280 -3.10 -15.16 11.18
CA GLY A 280 -3.77 -16.41 10.85
C GLY A 280 -2.95 -17.68 11.15
N GLN A 281 -1.66 -17.58 11.45
CA GLN A 281 -0.87 -18.78 11.76
C GLN A 281 -1.16 -19.30 13.17
N THR A 282 -1.23 -20.62 13.29
CA THR A 282 -1.34 -21.34 14.56
C THR A 282 -0.12 -22.23 14.78
N ALA A 283 0.57 -22.03 15.89
CA ALA A 283 1.67 -22.89 16.33
C ALA A 283 1.17 -23.96 17.31
N LEU A 284 1.49 -25.21 17.00
CA LEU A 284 1.33 -26.36 17.87
C LEU A 284 2.63 -26.65 18.62
N PHE A 285 2.60 -26.54 19.93
CA PHE A 285 3.71 -26.85 20.83
C PHE A 285 3.56 -28.25 21.42
N THR A 286 4.51 -29.15 21.15
CA THR A 286 4.42 -30.52 21.65
C THR A 286 4.90 -30.71 23.09
N ASP A 287 5.78 -29.81 23.53
CA ASP A 287 6.44 -29.83 24.83
C ASP A 287 6.96 -28.42 25.21
N ALA A 288 7.77 -28.34 26.26
CA ALA A 288 8.34 -27.09 26.76
C ALA A 288 9.66 -26.67 26.07
N SER A 289 10.13 -27.38 25.04
CA SER A 289 11.39 -27.07 24.35
C SER A 289 11.34 -25.77 23.55
N GLY A 290 10.13 -25.31 23.20
CA GLY A 290 9.89 -24.19 22.29
C GLY A 290 9.90 -24.58 20.82
N ALA A 291 10.13 -25.86 20.49
CA ALA A 291 9.87 -26.37 19.16
C ALA A 291 8.35 -26.38 18.90
N TYR A 292 7.95 -25.90 17.72
CA TYR A 292 6.56 -25.87 17.28
C TYR A 292 6.46 -26.26 15.82
N THR A 293 5.27 -26.73 15.44
CA THR A 293 4.86 -26.90 14.03
C THR A 293 3.76 -25.92 13.72
N ILE A 294 3.76 -25.34 12.52
CA ILE A 294 2.64 -24.53 12.04
C ILE A 294 1.55 -25.49 11.57
N GLU A 295 0.33 -25.35 12.11
CA GLU A 295 -0.84 -25.97 11.51
C GLU A 295 -1.25 -25.15 10.29
N GLU A 296 -1.26 -25.80 9.12
CA GLU A 296 -1.85 -25.26 7.90
C GLU A 296 -3.35 -25.61 7.91
N ASP A 297 -4.21 -24.62 7.72
CA ASP A 297 -5.65 -24.82 7.50
C ASP A 297 -5.94 -25.55 6.18
#